data_AF-A0A351QSU3-F1
#
_entry.id   AF-A0A351QSU3-F1
#
_cell.length_a   1.000
_cell.length_b   1.000
_cell.length_c   1.000
_cell.angle_alpha   90.00
_cell.angle_beta   90.00
_cell.angle_gamma   90.00
#
_symmetry.space_group_name_H-M   'P 1'
#
loop_
_entity.id
_entity.type
_entity.pdbx_description
1 polymer ?
#
loop_
_entity_poly.entity_id
_entity_poly.type
_entity_poly.pdbx_seq_one_letter_code
_entity_poly.pdbx_strand_id
1 'polypeptide(L)'
;MLYFVNWLEKKTITDRGGTLKEYSKYIRDYKCFEPSYFIGINYDGTVSPCCNIRNDIDKLKPYIIGDLNINSLSEILNNDKYKNFKLNCSNGNFEKNSPCYTCMNTGGRYTRGGAGIKYE
;
A
#
# COMPACT_ATOMS: atom_id res chain seq x y z
N MET A 1 -24.94 17.48 16.74
CA MET A 1 -24.90 16.00 16.68
C MET A 1 -23.44 15.59 16.49
N LEU A 2 -22.82 14.99 17.52
CA LEU A 2 -21.44 14.48 17.46
C LEU A 2 -21.50 13.02 17.01
N TYR A 3 -20.91 12.72 15.86
CA TYR A 3 -20.83 11.36 15.34
C TYR A 3 -19.70 10.60 16.07
N PHE A 4 -20.07 9.57 16.83
CA PHE A 4 -19.11 8.65 17.43
C PHE A 4 -18.93 7.46 16.49
N VAL A 5 -17.90 7.51 15.64
CA VAL A 5 -17.50 6.35 14.85
C VAL A 5 -16.82 5.33 15.77
N ASN A 6 -17.42 4.15 15.94
CA ASN A 6 -16.82 3.05 16.70
C ASN A 6 -15.67 2.42 15.89
N TRP A 7 -14.49 3.03 15.95
CA TRP A 7 -13.30 2.67 15.16
C TRP A 7 -12.70 1.30 15.49
N LEU A 8 -13.03 0.69 16.64
CA LEU A 8 -12.25 -0.42 17.20
C LEU A 8 -12.52 -1.78 16.56
N GLU A 9 -13.76 -2.09 16.16
CA GLU A 9 -14.12 -3.45 15.69
C GLU A 9 -13.77 -3.72 14.22
N LYS A 10 -13.64 -2.69 13.37
CA LYS A 10 -13.50 -2.86 11.91
C LYS A 10 -12.22 -2.31 11.31
N LYS A 11 -11.30 -1.79 12.13
CA LYS A 11 -10.04 -1.26 11.62
C LYS A 11 -9.11 -2.40 11.23
N THR A 12 -8.56 -2.32 10.03
CA THR A 12 -7.28 -3.01 9.74
C THR A 12 -6.20 -1.97 9.86
N ILE A 13 -5.54 -1.92 11.01
CA ILE A 13 -4.31 -1.15 11.15
C ILE A 13 -3.23 -1.89 10.37
N THR A 14 -2.59 -1.21 9.44
CA THR A 14 -1.39 -1.69 8.76
C THR A 14 -0.16 -1.13 9.46
N ASP A 15 0.96 -1.82 9.34
CA ASP A 15 2.25 -1.41 9.90
C ASP A 15 2.95 -0.31 9.07
N ARG A 16 2.30 0.19 8.02
CA ARG A 16 2.78 1.27 7.14
C ARG A 16 4.15 0.99 6.55
N GLY A 17 4.31 -0.19 5.95
CA GLY A 17 5.60 -0.59 5.36
C GLY A 17 6.64 -0.87 6.45
N GLY A 18 6.20 -1.45 7.56
CA GLY A 18 7.00 -1.69 8.76
C GLY A 18 7.48 -0.43 9.50
N THR A 19 6.88 0.73 9.25
CA THR A 19 7.25 2.00 9.92
C THR A 19 6.71 2.01 11.34
N LEU A 20 5.55 1.41 11.58
CA LEU A 20 4.97 1.22 12.90
C LEU A 20 5.33 -0.19 13.41
N LYS A 21 6.48 -0.29 14.09
CA LYS A 21 7.10 -1.58 14.47
C LYS A 21 6.19 -2.42 15.38
N GLU A 22 5.40 -1.78 16.23
CA GLU A 22 4.45 -2.42 17.13
C GLU A 22 3.33 -3.18 16.40
N TYR A 23 3.12 -2.89 15.12
CA TYR A 23 2.16 -3.57 14.24
C TYR A 23 2.83 -4.53 13.24
N SER A 24 4.16 -4.60 13.18
CA SER A 24 4.93 -5.51 12.30
C SER A 24 5.12 -6.90 12.89
N LYS A 25 4.06 -7.49 13.47
CA LYS A 25 4.13 -8.76 14.21
C LYS A 25 3.83 -9.99 13.37
N TYR A 26 3.19 -9.79 12.22
CA TYR A 26 2.69 -10.85 11.37
C TYR A 26 3.55 -10.95 10.11
N ILE A 27 3.88 -12.17 9.68
CA ILE A 27 4.53 -12.41 8.39
C ILE A 27 3.41 -12.72 7.39
N ARG A 28 3.33 -11.94 6.31
CA ARG A 28 2.30 -12.12 5.29
C ARG A 28 2.48 -13.44 4.56
N ASP A 29 1.41 -14.23 4.53
CA ASP A 29 1.33 -15.53 3.83
C ASP A 29 0.30 -15.54 2.68
N TYR A 30 -0.31 -14.38 2.36
CA TYR A 30 -1.35 -14.24 1.35
C TYR A 30 -1.03 -13.16 0.31
N LYS A 31 -1.64 -13.28 -0.88
CA LYS A 31 -1.45 -12.38 -2.03
C LYS A 31 -2.00 -10.98 -1.79
N CYS A 32 -1.43 -9.98 -2.46
CA CYS A 32 -1.92 -8.61 -2.42
C CYS A 32 -2.21 -8.11 -3.83
N PHE A 33 -3.41 -7.53 -4.03
CA PHE A 33 -3.81 -6.94 -5.31
C PHE A 33 -4.00 -5.41 -5.22
N GLU A 34 -3.67 -4.78 -4.08
CA GLU A 34 -3.73 -3.32 -3.93
C GLU A 34 -3.02 -2.59 -5.08
N PRO A 35 -1.79 -2.98 -5.49
CA PRO A 35 -1.07 -2.29 -6.56
C PRO A 35 -1.69 -2.51 -7.94
N SER A 36 -2.71 -3.36 -8.10
CA SER A 36 -3.42 -3.50 -9.37
C SER A 36 -4.54 -2.48 -9.54
N TYR A 37 -5.04 -1.91 -8.43
CA TYR A 37 -6.23 -1.05 -8.42
C TYR A 37 -5.97 0.32 -7.78
N PHE A 38 -4.82 0.50 -7.13
CA PHE A 38 -4.46 1.73 -6.44
C PHE A 38 -3.05 2.17 -6.83
N ILE A 39 -2.90 3.48 -6.99
CA ILE A 39 -1.61 4.17 -7.01
C ILE A 39 -1.71 5.39 -6.12
N GLY A 40 -0.60 5.78 -5.50
CA GLY A 40 -0.47 7.03 -4.76
C GLY A 40 0.37 8.01 -5.54
N ILE A 41 -0.11 9.24 -5.72
CA ILE A 41 0.72 10.37 -6.17
C ILE A 41 1.06 11.16 -4.91
N ASN A 42 2.34 11.28 -4.60
CA ASN A 42 2.83 12.02 -3.45
C ASN A 42 2.87 13.52 -3.75
N TYR A 43 3.00 14.34 -2.70
CA TYR A 43 2.97 15.81 -2.81
C TYR A 43 4.08 16.39 -3.69
N ASP A 44 5.17 15.65 -3.90
CA ASP A 44 6.33 16.04 -4.71
C ASP A 44 6.24 15.55 -6.17
N GLY A 45 5.15 14.88 -6.55
CA GLY A 45 4.98 14.30 -7.89
C GLY A 45 5.51 12.87 -8.04
N THR A 46 6.21 12.33 -7.03
CA THR A 46 6.61 10.91 -7.04
C THR A 46 5.41 9.98 -6.92
N VAL A 47 5.50 8.79 -7.51
CA VAL A 47 4.40 7.82 -7.55
C VAL A 47 4.73 6.59 -6.71
N SER A 48 3.87 6.28 -5.75
CA SER A 48 3.92 5.10 -4.90
C SER A 48 3.00 3.99 -5.40
N PRO A 49 3.42 2.71 -5.37
CA PRO A 49 2.60 1.60 -5.84
C PRO A 49 1.56 1.11 -4.80
N CYS A 50 1.58 1.63 -3.58
CA CYS A 50 0.70 1.19 -2.49
C CYS A 50 0.57 2.28 -1.42
N CYS A 51 -0.58 2.30 -0.71
CA CYS A 51 -0.86 3.23 0.39
C CYS A 51 0.04 3.07 1.64
N ASN A 52 0.85 2.00 1.69
CA ASN A 52 1.82 1.76 2.76
C ASN A 52 3.24 2.20 2.40
N ILE A 53 3.48 2.62 1.16
CA ILE A 53 4.78 3.08 0.68
C ILE A 53 4.74 4.61 0.61
N ARG A 54 5.47 5.27 1.50
CA ARG A 54 5.55 6.73 1.57
C ARG A 54 6.92 7.21 1.10
N ASN A 55 6.96 8.29 0.34
CA ASN A 55 8.19 8.89 -0.18
C ASN A 55 9.01 9.63 0.89
N ASP A 56 8.41 10.00 2.02
CA ASP A 56 9.07 10.70 3.12
C ASP A 56 9.83 9.78 4.08
N ILE A 57 9.73 8.47 3.91
CA ILE A 57 10.45 7.47 4.71
C ILE A 57 11.58 6.87 3.88
N ASP A 58 12.84 7.11 4.28
CA ASP A 58 14.02 6.73 3.49
C ASP A 58 14.06 5.26 3.09
N LYS A 59 13.76 4.35 4.02
CA LYS A 59 13.71 2.91 3.75
C LYS A 59 12.66 2.50 2.71
N LEU A 60 11.67 3.35 2.43
CA LEU A 60 10.58 3.09 1.49
C LEU A 60 10.82 3.72 0.12
N LYS A 61 11.71 4.72 0.01
CA LYS A 61 12.08 5.37 -1.25
C LYS A 61 12.49 4.39 -2.37
N PRO A 62 13.21 3.28 -2.10
CA PRO A 62 13.53 2.30 -3.13
C PRO A 62 12.30 1.71 -3.85
N TYR A 63 11.12 1.75 -3.24
CA TYR A 63 9.88 1.20 -3.78
C TYR A 63 9.02 2.23 -4.56
N ILE A 64 9.45 3.49 -4.65
CA ILE A 64 8.79 4.51 -5.49
C ILE A 64 8.92 4.11 -6.96
N ILE A 65 7.83 4.14 -7.71
CA ILE A 65 7.76 3.57 -9.06
C ILE A 65 8.01 4.57 -10.18
N GLY A 66 8.03 5.87 -9.88
CA GLY A 66 8.31 6.91 -10.86
C GLY A 66 8.07 8.31 -10.32
N ASP A 67 8.19 9.29 -11.21
CA ASP A 67 7.99 10.72 -10.93
C ASP A 67 7.30 11.39 -12.13
N LEU A 68 6.18 12.07 -11.85
CA LEU A 68 5.36 12.76 -12.86
C LEU A 68 6.00 14.03 -13.40
N ASN A 69 7.02 14.56 -12.73
CA ASN A 69 7.82 15.67 -13.25
C ASN A 69 8.73 15.22 -14.41
N ILE A 70 8.93 13.90 -14.59
CA ILE A 70 9.86 13.32 -15.56
C ILE A 70 9.11 12.48 -16.60
N ASN A 71 8.17 11.64 -16.18
CA ASN A 71 7.47 10.69 -17.05
C ASN A 71 5.96 10.88 -16.93
N SER A 72 5.23 10.57 -18.00
CA SER A 72 3.77 10.46 -17.92
C SER A 72 3.36 9.32 -16.99
N LEU A 73 2.15 9.42 -16.44
CA LEU A 73 1.61 8.33 -15.62
C LEU A 73 1.56 7.01 -16.39
N SER A 74 1.19 7.04 -17.67
CA SER A 74 1.14 5.83 -18.51
C SER A 74 2.50 5.12 -18.61
N GLU A 75 3.58 5.88 -18.79
CA GLU A 75 4.95 5.34 -18.83
C GLU A 75 5.34 4.71 -17.49
N ILE A 76 5.03 5.40 -16.37
CA ILE A 76 5.28 4.88 -15.02
C ILE A 76 4.53 3.55 -14.80
N LEU A 77 3.26 3.47 -15.22
CA LEU A 77 2.45 2.26 -15.04
C LEU A 77 2.87 1.10 -15.96
N ASN A 78 3.68 1.37 -16.97
CA ASN A 78 4.19 0.38 -17.92
C ASN A 78 5.67 0.05 -17.73
N ASN A 79 6.36 0.66 -16.78
CA ASN A 79 7.76 0.35 -16.50
C ASN A 79 7.92 -0.99 -15.77
N ASP A 80 9.11 -1.57 -15.88
CA ASP A 80 9.41 -2.89 -15.30
C ASP A 80 9.38 -2.87 -13.77
N LYS A 81 9.75 -1.75 -13.16
CA LYS A 81 9.74 -1.59 -11.70
C LYS A 81 8.34 -1.82 -11.12
N TYR A 82 7.33 -1.18 -11.69
CA TYR A 82 5.95 -1.35 -11.26
C TYR A 82 5.35 -2.69 -11.68
N LYS A 83 5.65 -3.17 -12.90
CA LYS A 83 5.21 -4.51 -13.36
C LYS A 83 5.72 -5.62 -12.43
N ASN A 84 6.99 -5.58 -12.06
CA ASN A 84 7.59 -6.54 -11.13
C ASN A 84 7.00 -6.41 -9.72
N PHE A 85 6.77 -5.18 -9.24
CA PHE A 85 6.12 -4.97 -7.93
C PHE A 85 4.71 -5.57 -7.89
N LYS A 86 3.90 -5.33 -8.93
CA LYS A 86 2.56 -5.94 -9.07
C LYS A 86 2.63 -7.46 -9.11
N LEU A 87 3.52 -8.02 -9.94
CA LEU A 87 3.68 -9.46 -10.09
C LEU A 87 4.09 -10.15 -8.77
N ASN A 88 5.04 -9.57 -8.06
CA ASN A 88 5.47 -10.07 -6.74
C ASN A 88 4.30 -10.04 -5.75
N CYS A 89 3.54 -8.95 -5.71
CA CYS A 89 2.36 -8.85 -4.85
C CYS A 89 1.28 -9.88 -5.21
N SER A 90 0.97 -10.07 -6.49
CA SER A 90 -0.04 -11.03 -6.95
C SER A 90 0.37 -12.49 -6.77
N ASN A 91 1.67 -12.76 -6.74
CA ASN A 91 2.21 -14.10 -6.50
C ASN A 91 2.39 -14.41 -5.01
N GLY A 92 2.33 -13.41 -4.14
CA GLY A 92 2.63 -13.58 -2.72
C GLY A 92 4.13 -13.61 -2.41
N ASN A 93 4.96 -13.10 -3.33
CA ASN A 93 6.42 -13.10 -3.20
C ASN A 93 6.86 -11.83 -2.47
N PHE A 94 7.05 -11.93 -1.15
CA PHE A 94 7.46 -10.81 -0.32
C PHE A 94 8.85 -11.05 0.29
N GLU A 95 9.85 -10.34 -0.20
CA GLU A 95 11.21 -10.41 0.34
C GLU A 95 11.24 -9.98 1.81
N LYS A 96 12.14 -10.59 2.58
CA LYS A 96 12.44 -10.18 3.95
C LYS A 96 12.87 -8.72 3.95
N ASN A 97 12.28 -7.91 4.84
CA ASN A 97 12.43 -6.45 4.92
C ASN A 97 11.70 -5.62 3.85
N SER A 98 10.99 -6.25 2.91
CA SER A 98 10.10 -5.49 2.02
C SER A 98 8.96 -4.84 2.82
N PRO A 99 8.41 -3.70 2.37
CA PRO A 99 7.28 -3.05 3.03
C PRO A 99 6.02 -3.92 3.03
N CYS A 100 5.99 -4.97 2.22
CA CYS A 100 4.88 -5.90 2.12
C CYS A 100 5.02 -7.11 3.07
N TYR A 101 6.23 -7.40 3.57
CA TYR A 101 6.55 -8.62 4.32
C TYR A 101 5.71 -8.78 5.59
N THR A 102 5.49 -7.68 6.32
CA THR A 102 4.71 -7.68 7.57
C THR A 102 3.36 -6.98 7.48
N CYS A 103 2.95 -6.60 6.27
CA CYS A 103 1.75 -5.81 6.07
C CYS A 103 0.49 -6.69 6.16
N MET A 104 -0.46 -6.28 7.00
CA MET A 104 -1.72 -7.00 7.22
C MET A 104 -2.87 -6.59 6.27
N ASN A 105 -2.58 -5.88 5.17
CA ASN A 105 -3.63 -5.48 4.23
C ASN A 105 -4.13 -6.66 3.39
N THR A 106 -5.31 -7.21 3.70
CA THR A 106 -5.91 -8.39 3.04
C THR A 106 -6.77 -8.09 1.82
N GLY A 107 -6.98 -6.82 1.48
CA GLY A 107 -7.77 -6.42 0.33
C GLY A 107 -7.70 -4.91 0.10
N GLY A 108 -7.84 -4.53 -1.17
CA GLY A 108 -7.91 -3.14 -1.64
C GLY A 108 -8.72 -2.27 -0.68
N ARG A 109 -8.28 -1.04 -0.39
CA ARG A 109 -9.15 -0.06 0.31
C ARG A 109 -10.57 -0.02 -0.29
N TYR A 110 -10.68 -0.32 -1.59
CA TYR A 110 -11.91 -0.36 -2.39
C TYR A 110 -12.47 -1.75 -2.70
N THR A 111 -11.78 -2.84 -2.31
CA THR A 111 -12.20 -4.22 -2.65
C THR A 111 -12.53 -5.07 -1.42
N ARG A 112 -12.44 -4.52 -0.21
CA ARG A 112 -12.91 -5.19 1.00
C ARG A 112 -14.43 -5.19 1.05
N GLY A 113 -15.03 -6.32 1.43
CA GLY A 113 -16.45 -6.39 1.74
C GLY A 113 -16.80 -5.41 2.87
N GLY A 114 -17.69 -4.45 2.60
CA GLY A 114 -18.05 -3.39 3.55
C GLY A 114 -17.10 -2.18 3.59
N ALA A 115 -16.38 -1.89 2.51
CA ALA A 115 -15.58 -0.68 2.37
C ALA A 115 -16.45 0.59 2.48
N GLY A 116 -16.37 1.29 3.62
CA GLY A 116 -17.08 2.53 3.90
C GLY A 116 -17.27 2.76 5.40
N ILE A 117 -17.37 4.02 5.82
CA ILE A 117 -17.95 4.35 7.12
C ILE A 117 -19.44 4.01 7.00
N LYS A 118 -19.93 3.03 7.75
CA LYS A 118 -21.37 2.90 7.95
C LYS A 118 -21.80 4.12 8.76
N TYR A 119 -22.50 5.06 8.12
CA TYR A 119 -23.21 6.09 8.83
C TYR A 119 -24.46 5.44 9.41
N GLU A 120 -24.58 5.49 10.73
CA GLU A 120 -25.84 5.24 11.47
C GLU A 120 -26.48 6.60 11.78
#